data_AF-A0A3G9DWG7-F1
#
_entry.id   AF-A0A3G9DWG7-F1
#
_cell.length_a   1.000
_cell.length_b   1.000
_cell.length_c   1.000
_cell.angle_alpha   90.00
_cell.angle_beta   90.00
_cell.angle_gamma   90.00
#
_symmetry.space_group_name_H-M   'P 1'
#
loop_
_entity.id
_entity.type
_entity.pdbx_description
1 polymer ?
#
loop_
_entity_poly.entity_id
_entity_poly.type
_entity_poly.pdbx_seq_one_letter_code
_entity_poly.pdbx_strand_id
1 'polypeptide(L)'
;MISEFSSKVGIPVEEILGRSRERMAVDARHLYWRLLRDKKNFTVTVIARLNERTHATVVHGLKKADDLLETGDAYTVKMWDKIKDIL
;
A
#
# COMPACT_ATOMS: atom_id res chain seq x y z
N MET A 1 -7.73 0.71 -10.31
CA MET A 1 -6.87 0.16 -9.23
C MET A 1 -6.96 0.95 -7.93
N ILE A 2 -6.51 2.21 -7.82
CA ILE A 2 -6.58 2.93 -6.52
C ILE A 2 -7.99 3.08 -5.96
N SER A 3 -8.99 3.40 -6.78
CA SER A 3 -10.39 3.52 -6.34
C SER A 3 -10.97 2.19 -5.86
N GLU A 4 -10.60 1.09 -6.51
CA GLU A 4 -11.01 -0.26 -6.10
C GLU A 4 -10.32 -0.67 -4.80
N PHE A 5 -9.01 -0.42 -4.68
CA PHE A 5 -8.26 -0.62 -3.44
C PHE A 5 -8.93 0.15 -2.29
N SER A 6 -9.17 1.45 -2.47
CA SER A 6 -9.84 2.32 -1.50
C SER A 6 -11.20 1.77 -1.06
N SER A 7 -12.04 1.36 -2.02
CA SER A 7 -13.35 0.76 -1.75
C SER A 7 -13.26 -0.54 -0.93
N LYS A 8 -12.32 -1.43 -1.25
CA LYS A 8 -12.15 -2.71 -0.55
C LYS A 8 -11.64 -2.53 0.89
N VAL A 9 -10.70 -1.60 1.09
CA VAL A 9 -10.09 -1.38 2.42
C VAL A 9 -10.90 -0.42 3.29
N GLY A 10 -11.78 0.39 2.69
CA GLY A 10 -12.63 1.36 3.40
C GLY A 10 -11.88 2.62 3.83
N ILE A 11 -10.83 3.01 3.10
CA ILE A 11 -10.01 4.20 3.38
C ILE A 11 -10.09 5.12 2.16
N PRO A 12 -10.38 6.43 2.32
CA PRO A 12 -10.46 7.37 1.20
C PRO A 12 -9.16 7.42 0.38
N VAL A 13 -9.28 7.61 -0.94
CA VAL A 13 -8.13 7.71 -1.86
C VAL A 13 -7.15 8.80 -1.40
N GLU A 14 -7.69 9.94 -0.98
CA GLU A 14 -6.97 11.10 -0.47
C GLU A 14 -6.17 10.82 0.81
N GLU A 15 -6.60 9.88 1.65
CA GLU A 15 -5.81 9.45 2.81
C GLU A 15 -4.68 8.49 2.40
N ILE A 16 -4.99 7.57 1.48
CA ILE A 16 -4.01 6.62 0.94
C ILE A 16 -2.89 7.37 0.20
N LEU A 17 -3.22 8.34 -0.65
CA LEU A 17 -2.25 9.14 -1.40
C LEU A 17 -1.70 10.32 -0.58
N GLY A 18 -2.41 10.74 0.45
CA GLY A 18 -2.07 11.87 1.32
C GLY A 18 -0.86 11.62 2.22
N ARG A 19 -0.48 12.65 2.98
CA ARG A 19 0.70 12.64 3.86
C ARG A 19 0.38 12.35 5.33
N SER A 20 -0.87 11.99 5.65
CA SER A 20 -1.24 11.61 7.01
C SER A 20 -0.35 10.48 7.50
N ARG A 21 0.11 10.65 8.75
CA ARG A 21 0.91 9.67 9.49
C ARG A 21 0.07 8.77 10.38
N GLU A 22 -1.26 8.92 10.34
CA GLU A 22 -2.16 8.00 11.00
C GLU A 22 -1.88 6.57 10.54
N ARG A 23 -1.74 5.66 11.51
CA ARG A 23 -1.23 4.30 11.27
C ARG A 23 -2.04 3.58 10.18
N MET A 24 -3.36 3.69 10.22
CA MET A 24 -4.25 3.08 9.23
C MET A 24 -3.99 3.58 7.81
N ALA A 25 -3.81 4.89 7.62
CA ALA A 25 -3.52 5.48 6.32
C ALA A 25 -2.11 5.10 5.82
N VAL A 26 -1.14 5.03 6.73
CA VAL A 26 0.24 4.60 6.41
C VAL A 26 0.28 3.13 5.98
N ASP A 27 -0.31 2.24 6.75
CA ASP A 27 -0.31 0.81 6.47
C ASP A 27 -1.06 0.52 5.15
N ALA A 28 -2.20 1.18 4.92
CA ALA A 28 -2.93 1.07 3.66
C ALA A 28 -2.12 1.57 2.45
N ARG A 29 -1.41 2.69 2.60
CA ARG A 29 -0.53 3.22 1.54
C ARG A 29 0.60 2.24 1.20
N HIS A 30 1.21 1.64 2.22
CA HIS A 30 2.27 0.66 2.01
C HIS A 30 1.74 -0.60 1.31
N LEU A 31 0.56 -1.09 1.70
CA LEU A 31 -0.11 -2.21 1.03
C LEU A 31 -0.51 -1.87 -0.41
N TYR A 32 -0.93 -0.64 -0.68
CA TYR A 32 -1.19 -0.20 -2.05
C TYR A 32 0.07 -0.25 -2.91
N TRP A 33 1.22 0.20 -2.38
CA TRP A 33 2.50 0.09 -3.08
C TRP A 33 2.91 -1.37 -3.32
N ARG A 34 2.69 -2.24 -2.33
CA ARG A 34 2.96 -3.68 -2.48
C ARG A 34 2.08 -4.32 -3.54
N LEU A 35 0.81 -3.92 -3.63
CA LEU A 35 -0.11 -4.37 -4.67
C LEU A 35 0.34 -3.90 -6.07
N LEU A 36 0.76 -2.63 -6.22
CA LEU A 36 1.31 -2.13 -7.49
C LEU A 36 2.54 -2.92 -7.94
N ARG A 37 3.41 -3.27 -6.99
CA ARG A 37 4.58 -4.11 -7.26
C ARG A 37 4.19 -5.52 -7.70
N ASP A 38 3.18 -6.10 -7.07
CA ASP A 38 2.71 -7.46 -7.31
C ASP A 38 1.96 -7.59 -8.65
N LYS A 39 0.96 -6.73 -8.88
CA LYS A 39 0.03 -6.85 -10.00
C LYS A 39 0.50 -6.15 -11.27
N LYS A 40 1.25 -5.06 -11.14
CA LYS A 40 1.68 -4.26 -12.29
C LYS A 40 3.19 -4.33 -12.54
N ASN A 41 3.93 -5.06 -11.70
CA ASN A 41 5.38 -5.19 -11.81
C ASN A 41 6.13 -3.83 -11.81
N PHE A 42 5.53 -2.80 -11.21
CA PHE A 42 6.08 -1.44 -11.22
C PHE A 42 7.35 -1.34 -10.39
N THR A 43 8.36 -0.62 -10.89
CA THR A 43 9.58 -0.36 -10.13
C THR A 43 9.31 0.59 -8.97
N VAL A 44 10.18 0.57 -7.96
CA VAL A 44 10.12 1.50 -6.82
C VAL A 44 10.08 2.96 -7.30
N THR A 45 10.87 3.29 -8.32
CA THR A 45 10.90 4.64 -8.93
C THR A 45 9.56 5.02 -9.55
N VAL A 46 8.90 4.10 -10.25
CA VAL A 46 7.57 4.34 -10.83
C VAL A 46 6.53 4.54 -9.72
N ILE A 47 6.53 3.68 -8.70
CA ILE A 47 5.62 3.80 -7.56
C ILE A 47 5.83 5.14 -6.83
N ALA A 48 7.10 5.53 -6.61
CA ALA A 48 7.45 6.80 -5.99
C ALA A 48 6.91 8.00 -6.78
N ARG A 49 7.07 7.99 -8.11
CA ARG A 49 6.52 9.03 -8.99
C ARG A 49 4.99 9.09 -8.94
N LEU A 50 4.32 7.93 -9.02
CA LEU A 50 2.85 7.84 -9.00
C LEU A 50 2.23 8.31 -7.68
N ASN A 51 2.98 8.24 -6.58
CA ASN A 51 2.49 8.57 -5.24
C ASN A 51 3.12 9.85 -4.68
N GLU A 52 3.87 10.60 -5.48
CA GLU A 52 4.61 11.80 -5.05
C GLU A 52 5.43 11.54 -3.78
N ARG A 53 6.23 10.48 -3.81
CA ARG A 53 7.14 10.08 -2.73
C ARG A 53 8.57 9.96 -3.23
N THR A 54 9.50 9.88 -2.27
CA THR A 54 10.89 9.55 -2.58
C THR A 54 11.05 8.04 -2.76
N HIS A 55 12.06 7.64 -3.53
CA HIS A 55 12.44 6.24 -3.69
C HIS A 55 12.65 5.56 -2.32
N ALA A 56 13.41 6.20 -1.42
CA ALA A 56 13.70 5.66 -0.09
C ALA A 56 12.42 5.44 0.76
N THR A 57 11.46 6.36 0.68
CA THR A 57 10.16 6.20 1.37
C THR A 57 9.41 4.97 0.87
N VAL A 58 9.39 4.74 -0.44
CA VAL A 58 8.71 3.58 -1.03
C VAL A 58 9.43 2.27 -0.67
N VAL A 59 10.77 2.23 -0.72
CA VAL A 59 11.54 1.06 -0.25
C VAL A 59 11.19 0.72 1.19
N HIS A 60 11.20 1.73 2.07
CA HIS A 60 10.86 1.51 3.47
C HIS A 60 9.43 1.01 3.66
N GLY A 61 8.46 1.60 2.96
CA GLY A 61 7.06 1.19 3.03
C GLY A 61 6.81 -0.22 2.52
N LEU A 62 7.44 -0.60 1.40
CA LEU A 62 7.36 -1.97 0.87
C LEU A 62 7.91 -2.99 1.87
N LYS A 63 9.12 -2.74 2.39
CA LYS A 63 9.72 -3.59 3.43
C LYS A 63 8.79 -3.70 4.65
N LYS A 64 8.25 -2.58 5.11
CA LYS A 64 7.35 -2.56 6.27
C LYS A 64 6.06 -3.36 6.03
N ALA A 65 5.49 -3.27 4.83
CA ALA A 65 4.33 -4.08 4.45
C ALA A 65 4.67 -5.57 4.45
N ASP A 66 5.80 -5.96 3.84
CA ASP A 66 6.25 -7.35 3.80
C ASP A 66 6.48 -7.89 5.22
N ASP A 67 7.19 -7.15 6.08
CA ASP A 67 7.44 -7.52 7.48
C ASP A 67 6.12 -7.73 8.26
N LEU A 68 5.12 -6.86 8.08
CA LEU A 68 3.81 -6.97 8.74
C LEU A 68 3.00 -8.19 8.25
N LEU A 69 3.05 -8.48 6.95
CA LEU A 69 2.39 -9.65 6.37
C LEU A 69 3.07 -10.95 6.83
N GLU A 70 4.39 -10.99 6.84
CA GLU A 70 5.17 -12.16 7.28
C GLU A 70 4.96 -12.46 8.77
N THR A 71 4.91 -11.42 9.61
CA THR A 71 4.66 -11.57 11.04
C THR A 71 3.19 -11.83 11.39
N GLY A 72 2.29 -11.79 10.41
CA GLY A 72 0.87 -12.07 10.62
C GLY A 72 0.13 -10.95 11.36
N ASP A 73 0.52 -9.69 11.21
CA ASP A 73 -0.21 -8.55 11.79
C ASP A 73 -1.68 -8.60 11.34
N ALA A 74 -2.58 -8.80 12.30
CA ALA A 74 -3.97 -9.15 12.03
C ALA A 74 -4.71 -8.08 11.19
N TYR A 75 -4.37 -6.81 11.40
CA TYR A 75 -4.97 -5.71 10.64
C TYR A 75 -4.47 -5.71 9.19
N THR A 76 -3.16 -5.81 9.00
CA THR A 76 -2.50 -5.78 7.69
C THR A 76 -2.89 -7.00 6.86
N VAL A 77 -2.87 -8.20 7.44
CA VAL A 77 -3.28 -9.45 6.76
C VAL A 77 -4.73 -9.37 6.30
N LYS A 78 -5.64 -8.95 7.19
CA LYS A 78 -7.05 -8.79 6.85
C LYS A 78 -7.26 -7.78 5.72
N MET A 79 -6.46 -6.71 5.66
CA MET A 79 -6.54 -5.74 4.58
C MET A 79 -6.01 -6.32 3.26
N TRP A 80 -4.87 -7.01 3.31
CA TRP A 80 -4.27 -7.66 2.14
C TRP A 80 -5.17 -8.72 1.52
N ASP A 81 -5.81 -9.57 2.33
CA ASP A 81 -6.74 -10.59 1.86
C ASP A 81 -7.91 -10.03 1.05
N LYS A 82 -8.33 -8.78 1.32
CA LYS A 82 -9.40 -8.13 0.56
C LYS A 82 -8.97 -7.63 -0.81
N ILE A 83 -7.66 -7.40 -1.01
CA ILE A 83 -7.13 -6.67 -2.19
C ILE A 83 -6.12 -7.46 -3.00
N LYS A 84 -5.55 -8.54 -2.48
CA LYS A 84 -4.49 -9.31 -3.16
C LYS A 84 -4.93 -9.97 -4.47
N ASP A 85 -6.24 -10.08 -4.71
CA ASP A 85 -6.80 -10.73 -5.90
C ASP A 85 -7.47 -9.74 -6.88
N ILE A 86 -7.35 -8.42 -6.67
CA ILE A 86 -7.94 -7.42 -7.58
C ILE A 86 -7.07 -7.21 -8.84
N LEU A 87 -7.72 -6.83 -9.95
CA LEU A 87 -7.14 -6.75 -11.32
C LEU A 87 -6.43 -5.42 -11.63
#